data_AF-A0A7I7WIS7-F1
#
_entry.id   AF-A0A7I7WIS7-F1
#
_cell.length_a   1.000
_cell.length_b   1.000
_cell.length_c   1.000
_cell.angle_alpha   90.00
_cell.angle_beta   90.00
_cell.angle_gamma   90.00
#
_symmetry.space_group_name_H-M   'P 1'
#
loop_
_entity.id
_entity.type
_entity.pdbx_description
1 polymer ?
#
loop_
_entity_poly.entity_id
_entity_poly.type
_entity_poly.pdbx_seq_one_letter_code
_entity_poly.pdbx_strand_id
1 'polypeptide(L)' 'MRSQGYTVIVNRLGNTPLDRAEVVAVRQGQTYTHINAGQAVYGSNTNYSTVEDNIVYVDVK' A
#
# COMPACT_ATOMS: atom_id res chain seq x y z
N MET A 1 11.62 5.05 -10.79
CA MET A 1 10.27 4.48 -10.98
C MET A 1 9.25 5.55 -10.65
N ARG A 2 8.29 5.80 -11.54
CA ARG A 2 7.29 6.86 -11.36
C ARG A 2 6.20 6.33 -10.41
N SER A 3 6.06 6.95 -9.24
CA SER A 3 4.99 6.66 -8.29
C SER A 3 3.65 6.92 -8.98
N GLN A 4 2.88 5.87 -9.25
CA GLN A 4 1.48 5.98 -9.67
C GLN A 4 0.58 6.27 -8.45
N GLY A 5 1.07 7.05 -7.47
CA GLY A 5 0.42 7.21 -6.17
C GLY A 5 0.67 6.05 -5.20
N TYR A 6 1.61 5.15 -5.51
CA TYR A 6 2.03 4.10 -4.58
C TYR A 6 3.11 4.58 -3.62
N THR A 7 2.92 4.31 -2.34
CA THR A 7 3.93 4.39 -1.30
C THR A 7 4.69 3.06 -1.28
N VAL A 8 5.98 3.08 -1.62
CA VAL A 8 6.82 1.88 -1.64
C VAL A 8 7.65 1.80 -0.38
N ILE A 9 7.50 0.71 0.37
CA ILE A 9 8.28 0.43 1.58
C ILE A 9 9.23 -0.71 1.27
N VAL A 10 10.53 -0.43 1.28
CA VAL A 10 11.56 -1.43 1.02
C VAL A 10 12.05 -2.01 2.34
N ASN A 11 11.93 -3.32 2.49
CA ASN A 11 12.39 -4.06 3.66
C ASN A 11 13.64 -4.88 3.31
N ARG A 12 14.74 -4.63 4.02
CA ARG A 12 16.03 -5.24 3.75
C ARG A 12 16.24 -6.44 4.65
N LEU A 13 16.22 -7.62 4.04
CA LEU A 13 16.43 -8.90 4.70
C LEU A 13 17.93 -9.25 4.65
N GLY A 14 18.70 -8.68 5.58
CA GLY A 14 20.13 -8.94 5.72
C GLY A 14 21.01 -7.74 5.43
N ASN A 15 22.31 -8.00 5.20
CA ASN A 15 23.33 -6.94 5.13
C ASN A 15 23.80 -6.61 3.70
N THR A 16 23.28 -7.26 2.67
CA THR A 16 23.64 -6.99 1.26
C THR A 16 23.33 -5.55 0.90
N PRO A 17 24.31 -4.73 0.46
CA PRO A 17 24.10 -3.35 0.02
C PRO A 17 22.91 -3.23 -0.94
N LEU A 18 22.10 -2.16 -0.82
CA LEU A 18 20.84 -2.05 -1.57
C LEU A 18 21.06 -2.04 -3.10
N ASP A 19 22.21 -1.55 -3.56
CA ASP A 19 22.67 -1.56 -4.96
C ASP A 19 23.03 -2.97 -5.47
N ARG A 20 23.14 -3.94 -4.58
CA ARG A 20 23.46 -5.35 -4.86
C ARG A 20 22.38 -6.31 -4.36
N ALA A 21 21.29 -5.78 -3.80
CA ALA A 21 20.21 -6.56 -3.24
C ALA A 21 19.21 -6.92 -4.35
N GLU A 22 18.66 -8.13 -4.28
CA GLU A 22 17.67 -8.63 -5.23
C GLU A 22 16.28 -8.65 -4.58
N VAL A 23 15.25 -8.37 -5.38
CA VAL A 23 13.86 -8.46 -4.91
C VAL A 23 13.48 -9.92 -4.73
N VAL A 24 13.09 -10.27 -3.51
CA VAL A 24 12.67 -11.64 -3.17
C VAL A 24 11.16 -11.78 -3.00
N ALA A 25 10.48 -10.70 -2.64
CA ALA A 25 9.03 -10.68 -2.57
C ALA A 25 8.48 -9.27 -2.80
N VAL A 26 7.28 -9.22 -3.38
CA VAL A 26 6.47 -7.99 -3.51
C VAL A 26 5.11 -8.29 -2.90
N ARG A 27 4.69 -7.48 -1.93
CA ARG A 27 3.44 -7.67 -1.19
C ARG A 27 2.63 -6.38 -1.25
N GLN A 28 1.37 -6.50 -1.63
CA GLN A 28 0.43 -5.38 -1.54
C GLN A 28 0.09 -5.12 -0.07
N GLY A 29 -0.02 -3.83 0.28
CA GLY A 29 -0.44 -3.38 1.59
C GLY A 29 -1.92 -3.67 1.86
N GLN A 30 -2.33 -3.44 3.10
CA GLN A 30 -3.70 -3.70 3.52
C GLN A 30 -4.66 -2.62 3.00
N THR A 31 -5.79 -3.06 2.47
CA THR A 31 -6.93 -2.20 2.14
C THR A 31 -7.78 -1.96 3.40
N TYR A 32 -8.26 -0.74 3.62
CA TYR A 32 -9.12 -0.42 4.75
C TYR A 32 -10.47 0.12 4.28
N THR A 33 -11.54 -0.34 4.91
CA THR A 33 -12.86 0.28 4.73
C THR A 33 -12.99 1.42 5.71
N HIS A 34 -13.14 2.64 5.21
CA HIS A 34 -13.42 3.80 6.06
C HIS A 34 -14.93 3.97 6.19
N ILE A 35 -15.44 3.90 7.43
CA ILE A 35 -16.85 4.18 7.73
C ILE A 35 -16.96 5.66 8.06
N ASN A 36 -17.50 6.44 7.14
CA ASN A 36 -17.83 7.84 7.39
C ASN A 36 -19.24 7.92 8.00
N ALA A 37 -19.35 7.51 9.27
CA ALA A 37 -20.59 7.63 10.03
C ALA A 37 -20.96 9.10 10.24
N GLY A 38 -21.67 9.70 9.28
CA GLY A 38 -22.15 11.09 9.34
C GLY A 38 -22.10 11.85 8.01
N GLN A 39 -21.39 11.35 7.01
CA GLN A 39 -21.39 11.91 5.65
C GLN A 39 -22.05 10.91 4.70
N ALA A 40 -23.20 11.28 4.15
CA ALA A 40 -23.79 10.51 3.06
C ALA A 40 -22.84 10.57 1.85
N VAL A 41 -22.41 9.41 1.37
CA VAL A 41 -21.66 9.33 0.11
C VAL A 41 -22.66 9.66 -1.00
N TYR A 42 -22.46 10.77 -1.72
CA TYR A 42 -23.38 11.23 -2.78
C TYR A 42 -23.60 10.12 -3.81
N GLY A 43 -24.85 9.67 -3.96
CA GLY A 43 -25.21 8.57 -4.88
C GLY A 43 -25.04 7.16 -4.31
N SER A 44 -24.76 7.00 -3.01
CA SER A 44 -24.69 5.69 -2.34
C SER A 44 -25.83 5.51 -1.32
N ASN A 45 -26.32 4.29 -1.18
CA ASN A 45 -27.25 3.89 -0.11
C ASN A 45 -26.52 3.56 1.20
N THR A 46 -25.18 3.71 1.25
CA THR A 46 -24.34 3.38 2.40
C THR A 46 -23.36 4.50 2.74
N ASN A 47 -23.06 4.63 4.04
CA ASN A 47 -22.16 5.66 4.59
C ASN A 47 -20.72 5.16 4.76
N TYR A 48 -20.30 4.20 3.94
CA TYR A 48 -18.93 3.68 3.96
C TYR A 48 -18.32 3.77 2.57
N SER A 49 -17.02 4.04 2.54
CA SER A 49 -16.19 4.07 1.34
C SER A 49 -14.96 3.20 1.58
N THR A 50 -14.68 2.26 0.69
CA THR A 50 -13.42 1.52 0.73
C THR A 50 -12.31 2.43 0.21
N VAL A 51 -11.28 2.65 1.03
CA VAL A 51 -10.08 3.38 0.63
C VAL A 51 -8.96 2.36 0.51
N GLU A 52 -8.40 2.24 -0.69
CA GLU A 52 -7.21 1.44 -0.92
C GLU A 52 -5.98 2.31 -0.67
N ASP A 53 -5.29 2.02 0.44
CA ASP A 53 -3.95 2.54 0.63
C ASP A 53 -3.02 1.82 -0.35
N ASN A 54 -2.55 2.58 -1.34
CA ASN A 54 -1.64 2.12 -2.37
C ASN A 54 -0.23 1.90 -1.80
N ILE A 55 -0.07 0.99 -0.85
CA ILE A 55 1.23 0.65 -0.26
C ILE A 55 1.74 -0.64 -0.91
N VAL A 56 3.02 -0.66 -1.28
CA VAL A 56 3.70 -1.88 -1.75
C VAL A 56 4.92 -2.12 -0.88
N TYR A 57 5.00 -3.29 -0.28
CA TYR A 57 6.17 -3.76 0.44
C TYR A 57 7.05 -4.57 -0.49
N VAL A 58 8.32 -4.20 -0.58
CA VAL A 58 9.33 -4.91 -1.39
C VAL A 58 10.38 -5.46 -0.45
N ASP A 59 10.45 -6.78 -0.33
CA ASP A 59 11.49 -7.43 0.45
C ASP A 59 12.71 -7.67 -0.47
N VAL A 60 13.88 -7.23 -0.03
CA VAL A 60 15.16 -7.36 -0.78
C VAL A 60 16.23 -8.04 0.08
N LYS A 61 17.10 -8.86 -0.50
CA LYS A 61 18.22 -9.51 0.20
C LYS A 61 19.51 -9.51 -0.60
#